data_AF-A0A2K3LKX6-F1
#
_entry.id   AF-A0A2K3LKX6-F1
#
_cell.length_a   1.000
_cell.length_b   1.000
_cell.length_c   1.000
_cell.angle_alpha   90.00
_cell.angle_beta   90.00
_cell.angle_gamma   90.00
#
_symmetry.space_group_name_H-M   'P 1'
#
loop_
_entity.id
_entity.type
_entity.pdbx_description
1 polymer ?
#
loop_
_entity_poly.entity_id
_entity_poly.type
_entity_poly.pdbx_seq_one_letter_code
_entity_poly.pdbx_strand_id
1 'polypeptide(L)'
;MNMLMVNSSPRFNVYGNDFGWGKPIAVRNGVGNRSIGKVTGFEEGSIDIELCLPYDALAALGNERLFLDTRRLVKTIVLGYTAD
;
A
#
# COMPACT_ATOMS: atom_id res chain seq x y z
N MET A 1 -17.89 -4.11 -11.57
CA MET A 1 -16.94 -5.23 -11.77
C MET A 1 -15.97 -5.20 -10.61
N ASN A 2 -15.85 -6.27 -9.82
CA ASN A 2 -14.99 -6.28 -8.64
C ASN A 2 -13.65 -6.93 -9.02
N MET A 3 -12.57 -6.14 -9.01
CA MET A 3 -11.22 -6.59 -9.33
C MET A 3 -10.28 -6.21 -8.19
N LEU A 4 -9.47 -7.17 -7.76
CA LEU A 4 -8.39 -6.96 -6.78
C LEU A 4 -7.07 -7.38 -7.42
N MET A 5 -6.12 -6.44 -7.49
CA MET A 5 -4.80 -6.66 -8.06
C MET A 5 -3.76 -6.50 -6.96
N VAL A 6 -3.07 -7.57 -6.59
CA VAL A 6 -1.93 -7.49 -5.67
C VAL A 6 -0.65 -7.48 -6.47
N ASN A 7 0.17 -6.45 -6.29
CA ASN A 7 1.44 -6.32 -6.98
C ASN A 7 2.54 -5.91 -6.01
N SER A 8 3.45 -6.85 -5.77
CA SER A 8 4.74 -6.67 -5.10
C SER A 8 5.47 -7.99 -5.16
N SER A 9 6.80 -7.98 -5.01
CA SER A 9 7.57 -9.22 -4.91
C SER A 9 8.59 -9.08 -3.77
N PRO A 10 8.58 -10.00 -2.79
CA PRO A 10 9.52 -9.97 -1.67
C PRO A 10 10.98 -10.19 -2.12
N ARG A 11 11.19 -10.58 -3.38
CA ARG A 11 12.53 -10.70 -3.98
C ARG A 11 13.22 -9.35 -4.16
N PHE A 12 12.48 -8.24 -4.17
CA PHE A 12 13.04 -6.91 -4.32
C PHE A 12 13.20 -6.24 -2.95
N ASN A 13 14.44 -6.11 -2.49
CA ASN A 13 14.76 -5.39 -1.26
C ASN A 13 14.77 -3.87 -1.50
N VAL A 14 13.59 -3.28 -1.59
CA VAL A 14 13.44 -1.83 -1.87
C VAL A 14 14.02 -0.97 -0.75
N TYR A 15 13.88 -1.42 0.51
CA TYR A 15 14.43 -0.73 1.68
C TYR A 15 15.95 -0.87 1.83
N GLY A 16 16.58 -1.79 1.10
CA GLY A 16 18.04 -1.94 1.08
C GLY A 16 18.78 -0.93 0.19
N ASN A 17 18.06 -0.06 -0.52
CA ASN A 17 18.65 0.90 -1.43
C ASN A 17 18.74 2.29 -0.80
N ASP A 18 19.93 2.72 -0.40
CA ASP A 18 20.15 3.98 0.32
C ASP A 18 20.57 5.16 -0.56
N PHE A 19 21.04 4.92 -1.79
CA PHE A 19 21.63 5.91 -2.70
C PHE A 19 22.65 6.90 -2.06
N GLY A 20 23.22 6.59 -0.89
CA GLY A 20 24.04 7.52 -0.10
C GLY A 20 23.28 8.60 0.68
N TRP A 21 21.95 8.57 0.72
CA TRP A 21 21.10 9.50 1.51
C TRP A 21 20.64 8.91 2.85
N GLY A 22 20.98 7.65 3.10
CA GLY A 22 20.53 6.90 4.26
C GLY A 22 19.33 6.00 3.95
N LYS A 23 18.88 5.29 4.98
CA LYS A 23 17.83 4.28 4.84
C LYS A 23 16.50 4.89 4.36
N PRO A 24 15.81 4.30 3.36
CA PRO A 24 14.49 4.75 2.93
C PRO A 24 13.47 4.74 4.07
N ILE A 25 12.66 5.80 4.17
CA ILE A 25 11.64 5.96 5.22
C ILE A 25 10.31 5.33 4.80
N ALA A 26 9.97 5.38 3.52
CA ALA A 26 8.74 4.81 2.96
C ALA A 26 8.89 4.57 1.45
N VAL A 27 8.17 3.58 0.93
CA VAL A 27 8.05 3.31 -0.50
C VAL A 27 6.64 3.64 -0.99
N ARG A 28 6.55 4.31 -2.14
CA ARG A 28 5.28 4.71 -2.75
C ARG A 28 5.25 4.38 -4.23
N ASN A 29 4.09 4.03 -4.76
CA ASN A 29 3.91 3.92 -6.20
C ASN A 29 3.80 5.30 -6.84
N GLY A 30 4.39 5.42 -8.04
CA GLY A 30 4.13 6.54 -8.94
C GLY A 30 2.68 6.57 -9.40
N VAL A 31 2.19 7.76 -9.76
CA VAL A 31 0.77 7.98 -10.13
C VAL A 31 0.31 7.08 -11.29
N GLY A 32 1.17 6.84 -12.29
CA GLY A 32 0.85 5.96 -13.43
C GLY A 32 0.68 4.47 -13.07
N ASN A 33 1.04 4.07 -11.85
CA ASN A 33 0.89 2.71 -11.35
C ASN A 33 -0.34 2.55 -10.44
N ARG A 34 -1.22 3.55 -10.35
CA ARG A 34 -2.45 3.49 -9.54
C ARG A 34 -3.64 3.08 -10.40
N SER A 35 -4.31 2.01 -10.02
CA SER A 35 -5.56 1.55 -10.62
C SER A 35 -6.51 1.09 -9.51
N ILE A 36 -7.81 1.33 -9.69
CA ILE A 36 -8.83 0.94 -8.71
C ILE A 36 -8.72 -0.56 -8.42
N GLY A 37 -8.70 -0.91 -7.14
CA GLY A 37 -8.57 -2.29 -6.66
C GLY A 37 -7.13 -2.79 -6.57
N LYS A 38 -6.13 -1.94 -6.81
CA LYS A 38 -4.71 -2.31 -6.68
C LYS A 38 -4.21 -2.16 -5.23
N VAL A 39 -3.47 -3.17 -4.80
CA VAL A 39 -2.78 -3.31 -3.52
C VAL A 39 -1.30 -3.57 -3.78
N THR A 40 -0.42 -2.78 -3.19
CA THR A 40 1.04 -3.01 -3.28
C THR A 40 1.66 -3.08 -1.90
N GLY A 41 2.41 -4.15 -1.65
CA GLY A 41 3.08 -4.42 -0.37
C GLY A 41 4.60 -4.22 -0.43
N PHE A 42 5.21 -3.71 0.64
CA PHE A 42 6.67 -3.71 0.82
C PHE A 42 7.01 -4.27 2.20
N GLU A 43 7.98 -5.18 2.28
CA GLU A 43 8.33 -5.84 3.55
C GLU A 43 9.63 -5.29 4.14
N GLU A 44 9.57 -4.87 5.40
CA GLU A 44 10.73 -4.53 6.22
C GLU A 44 10.44 -4.75 7.72
N GLY A 45 10.42 -6.02 8.15
CA GLY A 45 10.03 -6.42 9.50
C GLY A 45 8.54 -6.21 9.83
N SER A 46 7.82 -5.55 8.93
CA SER A 46 6.37 -5.34 8.85
C SER A 46 6.02 -5.01 7.39
N ILE A 47 4.74 -4.88 7.05
CA ILE A 47 4.32 -4.62 5.66
C ILE A 47 3.90 -3.15 5.52
N ASP A 48 4.33 -2.45 4.47
CA ASP A 48 3.70 -1.21 4.02
C ASP A 48 2.76 -1.50 2.86
N ILE A 49 1.52 -0.99 2.91
CA ILE A 49 0.51 -1.27 1.89
C ILE A 49 -0.02 0.02 1.27
N GLU A 50 0.10 0.18 -0.05
CA GLU A 50 -0.61 1.23 -0.79
C GLU A 50 -1.92 0.68 -1.35
N LEU A 51 -3.03 1.39 -1.09
CA LEU A 51 -4.38 1.03 -1.53
C LEU A 51 -4.93 2.10 -2.47
N CYS A 52 -5.37 1.67 -3.65
CA CYS A 52 -6.09 2.53 -4.59
C CYS A 52 -7.56 2.10 -4.63
N LEU A 53 -8.40 2.76 -3.83
CA LEU A 53 -9.82 2.44 -3.66
C LEU A 53 -10.66 3.71 -3.79
N PRO A 54 -11.92 3.60 -4.25
CA PRO A 54 -12.88 4.70 -4.14
C PRO A 54 -13.06 5.11 -2.68
N TYR A 55 -13.40 6.38 -2.46
CA TYR A 55 -13.52 6.94 -1.10
C TYR A 55 -14.48 6.14 -0.21
N ASP A 56 -15.64 5.73 -0.72
CA ASP A 56 -16.64 4.99 0.07
C ASP A 56 -16.12 3.61 0.51
N ALA A 57 -15.40 2.92 -0.37
CA ALA A 57 -14.80 1.63 -0.06
C ALA A 57 -13.69 1.77 0.99
N LEU A 58 -12.90 2.84 0.88
CA LEU A 58 -11.89 3.16 1.87
C LEU A 58 -12.51 3.53 3.22
N ALA A 59 -13.56 4.33 3.25
CA ALA A 59 -14.26 4.71 4.47
C ALA A 59 -14.89 3.49 5.15
N ALA A 60 -15.46 2.57 4.37
CA ALA A 60 -15.94 1.29 4.88
C ALA A 60 -14.81 0.44 5.48
N LEU A 61 -13.67 0.35 4.79
CA LEU A 61 -12.49 -0.38 5.27
C LEU A 61 -11.95 0.19 6.59
N GLY A 62 -11.92 1.51 6.73
CA GLY A 62 -11.47 2.19 7.95
C GLY A 62 -12.34 1.90 9.19
N ASN A 63 -13.56 1.40 9.00
CA ASN A 63 -14.48 1.02 10.07
C ASN A 63 -14.58 -0.51 10.26
N GLU A 64 -13.88 -1.31 9.45
CA GLU A 64 -13.95 -2.76 9.48
C GLU A 64 -13.05 -3.31 10.60
N ARG A 65 -13.62 -4.19 11.44
CA ARG A 65 -12.96 -4.62 12.70
C ARG A 65 -11.74 -5.49 12.44
N LEU A 66 -11.80 -6.43 11.50
CA LEU A 66 -10.69 -7.31 11.17
C LEU A 66 -9.51 -6.50 10.62
N PHE A 67 -9.78 -5.48 9.81
CA PHE A 67 -8.78 -4.54 9.31
C PHE A 67 -8.16 -3.74 10.45
N LEU A 68 -8.96 -3.22 11.39
CA LEU A 68 -8.45 -2.49 12.55
C LEU A 68 -7.62 -3.36 13.50
N ASP A 69 -7.96 -4.65 13.64
CA ASP A 69 -7.20 -5.61 14.46
C ASP A 69 -5.87 -5.99 13.80
N THR A 70 -5.86 -6.11 12.46
CA THR A 70 -4.68 -6.53 11.70
C THR A 70 -3.80 -5.36 11.21
N ARG A 71 -4.28 -4.11 11.26
CA ARG A 71 -3.50 -2.91 10.83
C ARG A 71 -2.17 -2.75 11.55
N ARG A 72 -1.99 -3.35 12.72
CA ARG A 72 -0.70 -3.32 13.45
C ARG A 72 0.43 -3.98 12.66
N LEU A 73 0.08 -4.83 11.70
CA LEU A 73 1.02 -5.47 10.76
C LEU A 73 1.31 -4.57 9.54
N VAL A 74 0.56 -3.48 9.38
CA VAL A 74 0.64 -2.52 8.27
C VAL A 74 1.20 -1.19 8.79
N LYS A 75 2.44 -0.85 8.42
CA LYS A 75 3.10 0.40 8.88
C LYS A 75 2.47 1.64 8.25
N THR A 76 2.18 1.60 6.95
CA THR A 76 1.68 2.76 6.20
C THR A 76 0.56 2.36 5.25
N ILE A 77 -0.52 3.14 5.24
CA ILE A 77 -1.59 3.07 4.22
C ILE A 77 -1.52 4.35 3.39
N VAL A 78 -1.16 4.22 2.12
CA VAL A 78 -1.19 5.35 1.17
C VAL A 78 -2.46 5.27 0.35
N LEU A 79 -3.23 6.36 0.34
CA LEU A 79 -4.53 6.44 -0.34
C LEU A 79 -4.34 7.10 -1.70
N GLY A 80 -4.55 6.33 -2.76
CA GLY A 80 -4.63 6.82 -4.12
C GLY A 80 -6.07 7.11 -4.51
N TYR A 81 -6.41 8.39 -4.76
CA TYR A 81 -7.65 8.76 -5.42
C TYR A 81 -7.41 8.78 -6.94
N THR A 82 -8.22 8.04 -7.68
CA THR A 82 -8.40 8.27 -9.12
C THR A 82 -9.71 9.02 -9.26
N ALA A 83 -9.64 10.29 -9.69
CA ALA A 83 -10.83 10.96 -10.21
C ALA A 83 -11.27 10.18 -11.45
N ASP A 84 -12.55 9.83 -11.50
CA ASP A 84 -13.23 9.32 -12.69
C ASP A 84 -12.92 10.17 -13.93
#